data_AF-A0A2G2JA58-F1
#
_entry.id   AF-A0A2G2JA58-F1
#
_cell.length_a   1.000
_cell.length_b   1.000
_cell.length_c   1.000
_cell.angle_alpha   90.00
_cell.angle_beta   90.00
_cell.angle_gamma   90.00
#
_symmetry.space_group_name_H-M   'P 1'
#
loop_
_entity.id
_entity.type
_entity.pdbx_description
1 polymer ?
#
loop_
_entity_poly.entity_id
_entity_poly.type
_entity_poly.pdbx_seq_one_letter_code
_entity_poly.pdbx_strand_id
1 'polypeptide(L)'
;MGAANIRFDLTSNAFAILGVSLRASEKLIHKAFDQLSFEVDVDRHELEKARAALLSTRDRVKEEAAWLPEITPTKARSIIAALKNGNAGDLANFGEQLPNLAAVNFHASMLVRAPKDYRIAGSLINRVERLNYAASQNAVDESRVAAGLPASKSKLWEAAISEQLEQYAKLTAHTLAKSPEGISLITQFMEAFDPETADPKFVVFIDSTISQFSAETERQLDAWEAEIEKLISDAKANPSDENGIREISVRVSNWDRLRQPVQLRDEQRGLDDPKSKALCNQVRDVCLYLANDCSEYFNARMLARCLTEHFGELPSIAELLESDLTKLDDLVAEQRDEKILAPLAGSIESAKSNLNRFAQDVTRSNLANGGYGQAGELVTAFGAANEQSLVSPAISWWMVRQLAISLHNDANSPEAAAAIIDWLLSLSPPDDVQEQLLIDKNTVSSVIRANEFADAMKTGDLKRADELAQNLTAQDVGGHDALAMIQGNIQQRISEKNRSRWTWGIIVAVGIIWAIWANNNDSSDRYSPDDYADSVTNATESPDYDVGDPTVEAEDSDQTEEPPPLYSAGALSRVQLRWCKFESARLDEISSRITNTVSVVR
;
A
#
# COMPACT_ATOMS: atom_id res chain seq x y z
N MET A 1 23.86 7.80 29.99
CA MET A 1 25.02 6.91 30.11
C MET A 1 25.46 6.57 28.69
N GLY A 2 26.63 6.87 28.17
CA GLY A 2 27.74 7.67 28.68
C GLY A 2 28.61 8.10 27.49
N ALA A 3 28.83 9.40 27.32
CA ALA A 3 29.88 9.97 26.45
C ALA A 3 31.28 9.79 27.08
N ALA A 4 31.48 8.71 27.84
CA ALA A 4 32.60 8.50 28.74
C ALA A 4 33.37 7.24 28.34
N ASN A 5 34.22 7.39 27.30
CA ASN A 5 35.44 6.61 26.97
C ASN A 5 35.61 6.42 25.46
N ILE A 6 35.57 7.49 24.66
CA ILE A 6 36.20 7.41 23.35
C ILE A 6 37.69 7.66 23.57
N ARG A 7 38.47 6.57 23.64
CA ARG A 7 39.85 6.55 24.17
C ARG A 7 40.95 6.67 23.12
N PHE A 8 40.61 6.82 21.85
CA PHE A 8 41.63 6.86 20.79
C PHE A 8 42.07 8.28 20.50
N ASP A 9 43.34 8.59 20.78
CA ASP A 9 43.99 9.82 20.32
C ASP A 9 45.46 9.51 20.07
N LEU A 10 45.97 9.86 18.88
CA LEU A 10 47.38 9.64 18.55
C LEU A 10 48.32 10.34 19.53
N THR A 11 47.91 11.46 20.14
CA THR A 11 48.75 12.15 21.12
C THR A 11 48.87 11.41 22.46
N SER A 12 47.99 10.44 22.72
CA SER A 12 47.97 9.59 23.92
C SER A 12 48.65 8.22 23.74
N ASN A 13 49.08 7.89 22.51
CA ASN A 13 49.82 6.67 22.22
C ASN A 13 51.20 6.70 22.90
N ALA A 14 51.70 5.54 23.33
CA ALA A 14 52.96 5.45 24.08
C ALA A 14 54.19 5.96 23.29
N PHE A 15 54.19 5.83 21.96
CA PHE A 15 55.23 6.41 21.11
C PHE A 15 55.20 7.95 21.12
N ALA A 16 54.01 8.57 21.16
CA ALA A 16 53.86 10.03 21.29
C ALA A 16 54.29 10.53 22.67
N ILE A 17 53.86 9.84 23.73
CA ILE A 17 54.13 10.20 25.12
C ILE A 17 55.64 10.21 25.39
N LEU A 18 56.34 9.16 24.96
CA LEU A 18 57.79 9.04 25.15
C LEU A 18 58.62 9.77 24.07
N GLY A 19 57.99 10.34 23.04
CA GLY A 19 58.68 11.01 21.95
C GLY A 19 59.61 10.10 21.13
N VAL A 20 59.30 8.80 21.08
CA VAL A 20 60.12 7.78 20.39
C VAL A 20 59.42 7.26 19.12
N SER A 21 60.17 6.61 18.23
CA SER A 21 59.63 6.04 16.99
C SER A 21 59.42 4.53 17.09
N LEU A 22 58.74 3.92 16.11
CA LEU A 22 58.59 2.46 16.00
C LEU A 22 59.93 1.70 16.04
N ARG A 23 61.03 2.35 15.62
CA ARG A 23 62.40 1.82 15.61
C ARG A 23 63.11 1.91 16.97
N ALA A 24 62.42 2.35 18.02
CA ALA A 24 63.02 2.51 19.34
C ALA A 24 63.32 1.16 19.99
N SER A 25 64.59 0.93 20.28
CA SER A 25 65.07 -0.19 21.10
C SER A 25 64.76 0.04 22.58
N GLU A 26 64.83 -1.02 23.38
CA GLU A 26 64.67 -0.97 24.84
C GLU A 26 65.55 0.11 25.48
N LYS A 27 66.83 0.22 25.05
CA LYS A 27 67.75 1.25 25.55
C LYS A 27 67.26 2.67 25.25
N LEU A 28 66.69 2.91 24.07
CA LEU A 28 66.16 4.22 23.69
C LEU A 28 64.89 4.55 24.47
N ILE A 29 64.03 3.56 24.72
CA ILE A 29 62.82 3.71 25.54
C ILE A 29 63.18 4.09 26.97
N HIS A 30 64.13 3.39 27.61
CA HIS A 30 64.59 3.75 28.96
C HIS A 30 65.20 5.15 29.00
N LYS A 31 66.05 5.49 28.03
CA LYS A 31 66.67 6.82 27.95
C LYS A 31 65.61 7.93 27.81
N ALA A 32 64.60 7.74 26.97
CA ALA A 32 63.53 8.71 26.79
C ALA A 32 62.69 8.88 28.07
N PHE A 33 62.35 7.76 28.73
CA PHE A 33 61.68 7.79 30.02
C PHE A 33 62.50 8.55 31.07
N ASP A 34 63.79 8.23 31.22
CA ASP A 34 64.65 8.87 32.21
C ASP A 34 64.72 10.39 31.96
N GLN A 35 64.89 10.81 30.69
CA GLN A 35 64.92 12.22 30.31
C GLN A 35 63.61 12.95 30.65
N LEU A 36 62.46 12.40 30.25
CA LEU A 36 61.14 13.01 30.49
C LEU A 36 60.73 12.97 31.97
N SER A 37 61.23 12.02 32.76
CA SER A 37 60.90 11.89 34.18
C SER A 37 61.39 13.06 35.06
N PHE A 38 62.30 13.88 34.53
CA PHE A 38 62.79 15.10 35.18
C PHE A 38 62.02 16.37 34.76
N GLU A 39 61.12 16.28 33.77
CA GLU A 39 60.32 17.42 33.32
C GLU A 39 59.14 17.66 34.28
N VAL A 40 58.91 18.92 34.63
CA VAL A 40 57.93 19.31 35.67
C VAL A 40 56.48 19.14 35.19
N ASP A 41 56.24 19.29 33.90
CA ASP A 41 54.90 19.33 33.31
C ASP A 41 54.43 17.97 32.76
N VAL A 42 55.15 16.88 33.07
CA VAL A 42 54.84 15.54 32.54
C VAL A 42 54.28 14.63 33.62
N ASP A 43 53.14 13.99 33.35
CA ASP A 43 52.56 12.99 34.25
C ASP A 43 53.43 11.73 34.29
N ARG A 44 54.07 11.50 35.44
CA ARG A 44 54.93 10.35 35.68
C ARG A 44 54.20 9.02 35.58
N HIS A 45 52.92 8.96 35.97
CA HIS A 45 52.13 7.75 35.87
C HIS A 45 51.88 7.38 34.40
N GLU A 46 51.58 8.38 33.56
CA GLU A 46 51.42 8.17 32.12
C GLU A 46 52.73 7.75 31.45
N LEU A 47 53.87 8.35 31.84
CA LEU A 47 55.19 7.92 31.36
C LEU A 47 55.52 6.48 31.74
N GLU A 48 55.25 6.07 32.99
CA GLU A 48 55.51 4.71 33.45
C GLU A 48 54.65 3.69 32.71
N LYS A 49 53.37 4.02 32.49
CA LYS A 49 52.44 3.21 31.69
C LYS A 49 52.88 3.10 30.24
N ALA A 50 53.25 4.20 29.60
CA ALA A 50 53.74 4.22 28.21
C ALA A 50 55.02 3.36 28.07
N ARG A 51 55.97 3.50 29.01
CA ARG A 51 57.17 2.66 29.05
C ARG A 51 56.82 1.18 29.18
N ALA A 52 55.95 0.82 30.11
CA ALA A 52 55.54 -0.56 30.32
C ALA A 52 54.89 -1.16 29.06
N ALA A 53 54.03 -0.38 28.38
CA ALA A 53 53.39 -0.80 27.14
C ALA A 53 54.41 -1.09 26.03
N LEU A 54 55.42 -0.23 25.84
CA LEU A 54 56.44 -0.41 24.78
C LEU A 54 57.48 -1.50 25.06
N LEU A 55 57.65 -1.92 26.32
CA LEU A 55 58.55 -3.02 26.71
C LEU A 55 57.86 -4.40 26.65
N SER A 56 56.53 -4.44 26.77
CA SER A 56 55.74 -5.66 26.63
C SER A 56 55.52 -6.00 25.15
N THR A 57 55.87 -7.21 24.70
CA THR A 57 55.66 -7.63 23.31
C THR A 57 54.20 -7.52 22.87
N ARG A 58 53.26 -7.93 23.72
CA ARG A 58 51.82 -7.92 23.40
C ARG A 58 51.30 -6.49 23.32
N ASP A 59 51.62 -5.68 24.33
CA ASP A 59 51.04 -4.34 24.44
C ASP A 59 51.71 -3.37 23.46
N ARG A 60 53.01 -3.55 23.16
CA ARG A 60 53.69 -2.82 22.09
C ARG A 60 53.04 -3.03 20.75
N VAL A 61 52.62 -4.26 20.40
CA VAL A 61 51.91 -4.52 19.13
C VAL A 61 50.60 -3.73 19.05
N LYS A 62 49.88 -3.56 20.17
CA LYS A 62 48.69 -2.71 20.22
C LYS A 62 49.02 -1.24 19.97
N GLU A 63 50.08 -0.73 20.60
CA GLU A 63 50.56 0.63 20.38
C GLU A 63 51.05 0.83 18.94
N GLU A 64 51.71 -0.15 18.33
CA GLU A 64 52.17 -0.15 16.94
C GLU A 64 50.99 -0.10 15.96
N ALA A 65 49.95 -0.92 16.19
CA ALA A 65 48.72 -0.93 15.40
C ALA A 65 47.92 0.38 15.52
N ALA A 66 48.03 1.08 16.66
CA ALA A 66 47.37 2.36 16.94
C ALA A 66 48.21 3.59 16.55
N TRP A 67 49.36 3.42 15.90
CA TRP A 67 50.30 4.50 15.61
C TRP A 67 50.22 5.02 14.16
N LEU A 68 51.30 5.60 13.66
CA LEU A 68 51.46 6.01 12.27
C LEU A 68 52.52 5.11 11.60
N PRO A 69 52.19 3.84 11.28
CA PRO A 69 53.07 3.00 10.48
C PRO A 69 53.22 3.57 9.06
N GLU A 70 54.02 2.93 8.20
CA GLU A 70 54.26 3.35 6.80
C GLU A 70 54.92 4.74 6.56
N ILE A 71 55.05 5.59 7.57
CA ILE A 71 55.64 6.93 7.44
C ILE A 71 56.96 7.09 8.20
N THR A 72 57.74 8.10 7.81
CA THR A 72 59.03 8.37 8.48
C THR A 72 58.84 8.92 9.89
N PRO A 73 59.78 8.68 10.83
CA PRO A 73 59.74 9.26 12.17
C PRO A 73 59.66 10.78 12.20
N THR A 74 60.20 11.46 11.18
CA THR A 74 60.10 12.92 11.07
C THR A 74 58.68 13.37 10.72
N LYS A 75 58.02 12.69 9.77
CA LYS A 75 56.61 12.99 9.42
C LYS A 75 55.66 12.63 10.56
N ALA A 76 55.89 11.54 11.28
CA ALA A 76 55.11 11.20 12.47
C ALA A 76 55.22 12.30 13.55
N ARG A 77 56.44 12.79 13.82
CA ARG A 77 56.65 13.89 14.78
C ARG A 77 55.97 15.19 14.36
N SER A 78 56.00 15.56 13.07
CA SER A 78 55.29 16.75 12.59
C SER A 78 53.78 16.64 12.74
N ILE A 79 53.22 15.44 12.50
CA ILE A 79 51.78 15.19 12.70
C ILE A 79 51.41 15.31 14.17
N ILE A 80 52.17 14.70 15.09
CA ILE A 80 51.91 14.82 16.53
C ILE A 80 52.04 16.27 16.99
N ALA A 81 53.04 17.02 16.51
CA ALA A 81 53.18 18.44 16.83
C ALA A 81 51.98 19.26 16.32
N ALA A 82 51.52 19.01 15.08
CA ALA A 82 50.34 19.66 14.52
C ALA A 82 49.06 19.33 15.29
N LEU A 83 48.90 18.07 15.72
CA LEU A 83 47.76 17.63 16.55
C LEU A 83 47.78 18.29 17.94
N LYS A 84 48.94 18.37 18.60
CA LYS A 84 49.08 19.03 19.91
C LYS A 84 48.83 20.54 19.84
N ASN A 85 49.27 21.18 18.75
CA ASN A 85 49.14 22.62 18.55
C ASN A 85 47.83 23.05 17.88
N GLY A 86 47.01 22.11 17.40
CA GLY A 86 45.75 22.40 16.72
C GLY A 86 45.91 23.16 15.40
N ASN A 87 47.00 22.95 14.65
CA ASN A 87 47.24 23.66 13.38
C ASN A 87 46.35 23.10 12.26
N ALA A 88 45.17 23.69 12.07
CA ALA A 88 44.17 23.23 11.10
C ALA A 88 44.71 23.12 9.66
N GLY A 89 45.57 24.04 9.22
CA GLY A 89 46.13 24.02 7.87
C GLY A 89 47.06 22.82 7.65
N ASP A 90 47.94 22.54 8.60
CA ASP A 90 48.83 21.38 8.53
C ASP A 90 48.03 20.06 8.60
N LEU A 91 47.02 20.00 9.47
CA LEU A 91 46.18 18.82 9.63
C LEU A 91 45.39 18.48 8.36
N ALA A 92 44.86 19.49 7.66
CA ALA A 92 44.20 19.29 6.37
C ALA A 92 45.17 18.71 5.32
N ASN A 93 46.37 19.28 5.20
CA ASN A 93 47.40 18.80 4.27
C ASN A 93 47.85 17.36 4.55
N PHE A 94 47.97 16.98 5.83
CA PHE A 94 48.32 15.61 6.19
C PHE A 94 47.22 14.61 5.82
N GLY A 95 45.95 14.98 5.98
CA GLY A 95 44.81 14.09 5.72
C GLY A 95 44.82 13.48 4.32
N GLU A 96 45.22 14.22 3.30
CA GLU A 96 45.20 13.74 1.90
C GLU A 96 46.37 12.81 1.56
N GLN A 97 47.50 12.94 2.26
CA GLN A 97 48.79 12.36 1.82
C GLN A 97 49.22 11.13 2.61
N LEU A 98 48.43 10.69 3.59
CA LEU A 98 48.79 9.57 4.43
C LEU A 98 48.41 8.23 3.77
N PRO A 99 49.32 7.24 3.80
CA PRO A 99 49.02 5.90 3.31
C PRO A 99 48.30 5.07 4.38
N ASN A 100 47.52 4.10 3.90
CA ASN A 100 47.13 2.89 4.63
C ASN A 100 46.70 3.11 6.11
N LEU A 101 47.27 2.35 7.07
CA LEU A 101 46.87 2.38 8.47
C LEU A 101 47.22 3.70 9.17
N ALA A 102 48.33 4.37 8.81
CA ALA A 102 48.59 5.72 9.31
C ALA A 102 47.48 6.71 8.93
N ALA A 103 46.88 6.58 7.75
CA ALA A 103 45.75 7.41 7.35
C ALA A 103 44.50 7.13 8.18
N VAL A 104 44.19 5.85 8.42
CA VAL A 104 43.06 5.41 9.27
C VAL A 104 43.21 5.99 10.67
N ASN A 105 44.37 5.77 11.30
CA ASN A 105 44.66 6.21 12.67
C ASN A 105 44.67 7.74 12.78
N PHE A 106 45.16 8.44 11.76
CA PHE A 106 45.06 9.90 11.71
C PHE A 106 43.60 10.39 11.67
N HIS A 107 42.74 9.81 10.81
CA HIS A 107 41.35 10.23 10.70
C HIS A 107 40.54 9.89 11.96
N ALA A 108 40.81 8.76 12.61
CA ALA A 108 40.21 8.45 13.90
C ALA A 108 40.60 9.50 14.97
N SER A 109 41.86 9.93 15.01
CA SER A 109 42.32 11.00 15.91
C SER A 109 41.66 12.36 15.60
N MET A 110 41.51 12.68 14.31
CA MET A 110 40.79 13.88 13.87
C MET A 110 39.32 13.85 14.27
N LEU A 111 38.68 12.69 14.19
CA LEU A 111 37.27 12.51 14.55
C LEU A 111 37.04 12.68 16.05
N VAL A 112 37.97 12.28 16.91
CA VAL A 112 37.92 12.59 18.36
C VAL A 112 37.99 14.10 18.62
N ARG A 113 38.73 14.85 17.80
CA ARG A 113 38.87 16.31 17.93
C ARG A 113 37.70 17.09 17.33
N ALA A 114 37.02 16.50 16.35
CA ALA A 114 35.85 17.06 15.69
C ALA A 114 34.68 16.05 15.72
N PRO A 115 34.13 15.73 16.91
CA PRO A 115 33.17 14.63 17.11
C PRO A 115 31.78 14.87 16.49
N LYS A 116 31.59 15.99 15.79
CA LYS A 116 30.38 16.35 15.05
C LYS A 116 30.60 16.41 13.54
N ASP A 117 31.84 16.25 13.06
CA ASP A 117 32.14 16.32 11.64
C ASP A 117 31.94 14.95 10.98
N TYR A 118 30.71 14.72 10.52
CA TYR A 118 30.32 13.48 9.83
C TYR A 118 31.16 13.20 8.56
N ARG A 119 31.78 14.22 7.95
CA ARG A 119 32.62 14.03 6.75
C ARG A 119 33.93 13.32 7.09
N ILE A 120 34.45 13.55 8.30
CA ILE A 120 35.62 12.84 8.81
C ILE A 120 35.24 11.38 9.10
N ALA A 121 34.05 11.12 9.64
CA ALA A 121 33.53 9.76 9.83
C ALA A 121 33.39 9.00 8.50
N GLY A 122 32.79 9.61 7.48
CA GLY A 122 32.73 9.01 6.14
C GLY A 122 34.12 8.78 5.52
N SER A 123 35.05 9.72 5.72
CA SER A 123 36.45 9.56 5.29
C SER A 123 37.16 8.40 6.00
N LEU A 124 36.83 8.16 7.27
CA LEU A 124 37.35 7.03 8.03
C LEU A 124 36.81 5.69 7.49
N ILE A 125 35.50 5.59 7.22
CA ILE A 125 34.88 4.40 6.61
C ILE A 125 35.59 4.03 5.31
N ASN A 126 35.70 4.99 4.37
CA ASN A 126 36.35 4.77 3.07
C ASN A 126 37.83 4.34 3.17
N ARG A 127 38.52 4.72 4.26
CA ARG A 127 39.92 4.33 4.48
C ARG A 127 40.05 2.95 5.11
N VAL A 128 39.11 2.57 5.98
CA VAL A 128 39.05 1.20 6.52
C VAL A 128 38.70 0.22 5.41
N GLU A 129 37.79 0.57 4.51
CA GLU A 129 37.45 -0.24 3.32
C GLU A 129 38.70 -0.58 2.47
N ARG A 130 39.59 0.40 2.29
CA ARG A 130 40.80 0.29 1.46
C ARG A 130 42.04 -0.18 2.24
N LEU A 131 41.88 -0.56 3.50
CA LEU A 131 42.98 -0.88 4.39
C LEU A 131 43.67 -2.19 3.96
N ASN A 132 44.97 -2.11 3.68
CA ASN A 132 45.80 -3.29 3.46
C ASN A 132 46.48 -3.72 4.76
N TYR A 133 45.87 -4.71 5.43
CA TYR A 133 46.32 -5.24 6.71
C TYR A 133 47.75 -5.82 6.67
N ALA A 134 48.07 -6.58 5.62
CA ALA A 134 49.36 -7.24 5.46
C ALA A 134 50.48 -6.23 5.21
N ALA A 135 50.23 -5.22 4.37
CA ALA A 135 51.19 -4.14 4.13
C ALA A 135 51.50 -3.36 5.42
N SER A 136 50.48 -3.12 6.26
CA SER A 136 50.67 -2.46 7.55
C SER A 136 51.52 -3.29 8.51
N GLN A 137 51.26 -4.60 8.58
CA GLN A 137 52.05 -5.52 9.39
C GLN A 137 53.52 -5.53 8.94
N ASN A 138 53.77 -5.61 7.63
CA ASN A 138 55.11 -5.61 7.06
C ASN A 138 55.88 -4.34 7.42
N ALA A 139 55.25 -3.16 7.29
CA ALA A 139 55.87 -1.88 7.66
C ALA A 139 56.22 -1.78 9.15
N VAL A 140 55.37 -2.34 10.02
CA VAL A 140 55.64 -2.47 11.45
C VAL A 140 56.80 -3.44 11.70
N ASP A 141 56.78 -4.61 11.08
CA ASP A 141 57.81 -5.64 11.26
C ASP A 141 59.20 -5.18 10.81
N GLU A 142 59.29 -4.43 9.70
CA GLU A 142 60.54 -3.77 9.28
C GLU A 142 61.07 -2.81 10.36
N SER A 143 60.16 -2.03 10.97
CA SER A 143 60.52 -1.11 12.06
C SER A 143 60.93 -1.84 13.33
N ARG A 144 60.32 -3.00 13.62
CA ARG A 144 60.67 -3.87 14.75
C ARG A 144 62.05 -4.49 14.57
N VAL A 145 62.37 -4.99 13.37
CA VAL A 145 63.71 -5.50 13.06
C VAL A 145 64.77 -4.42 13.26
N ALA A 146 64.50 -3.19 12.81
CA ALA A 146 65.40 -2.05 13.05
C ALA A 146 65.54 -1.68 14.54
N ALA A 147 64.54 -1.99 15.37
CA ALA A 147 64.58 -1.83 16.83
C ALA A 147 65.28 -2.99 17.57
N GLY A 148 65.69 -4.05 16.87
CA GLY A 148 66.23 -5.28 17.45
C GLY A 148 65.18 -6.22 18.04
N LEU A 149 63.92 -6.11 17.58
CA LEU A 149 62.80 -6.93 18.01
C LEU A 149 62.41 -7.96 16.94
N PRO A 150 61.86 -9.11 17.32
CA PRO A 150 61.29 -10.05 16.35
C PRO A 150 60.05 -9.45 15.67
N ALA A 151 59.80 -9.90 14.45
CA ALA A 151 58.56 -9.65 13.72
C ALA A 151 57.33 -10.04 14.57
N SER A 152 56.25 -9.30 14.38
CA SER A 152 54.98 -9.52 15.08
C SER A 152 54.36 -10.85 14.63
N LYS A 153 53.75 -11.58 15.58
CA LYS A 153 52.99 -12.79 15.24
C LYS A 153 51.68 -12.37 14.59
N SER A 154 51.31 -12.93 13.44
CA SER A 154 50.09 -12.56 12.70
C SER A 154 48.83 -12.59 13.55
N LYS A 155 48.63 -13.62 14.39
CA LYS A 155 47.49 -13.68 15.32
C LYS A 155 47.44 -12.52 16.32
N LEU A 156 48.60 -12.05 16.81
CA LEU A 156 48.66 -10.92 17.73
C LEU A 156 48.38 -9.60 17.00
N TRP A 157 48.89 -9.45 15.77
CA TRP A 157 48.61 -8.30 14.92
C TRP A 157 47.13 -8.21 14.55
N GLU A 158 46.54 -9.31 14.09
CA GLU A 158 45.11 -9.42 13.77
C GLU A 158 44.24 -9.04 14.96
N ALA A 159 44.54 -9.58 16.16
CA ALA A 159 43.79 -9.23 17.36
C ALA A 159 43.91 -7.74 17.72
N ALA A 160 45.10 -7.15 17.61
CA ALA A 160 45.32 -5.73 17.86
C ALA A 160 44.56 -4.85 16.87
N ILE A 161 44.56 -5.20 15.58
CA ILE A 161 43.81 -4.46 14.56
C ILE A 161 42.31 -4.58 14.79
N SER A 162 41.79 -5.78 15.05
CA SER A 162 40.36 -5.97 15.36
C SER A 162 39.92 -5.13 16.57
N GLU A 163 40.75 -5.06 17.62
CA GLU A 163 40.49 -4.21 18.79
C GLU A 163 40.50 -2.71 18.46
N GLN A 164 41.31 -2.27 17.48
CA GLN A 164 41.32 -0.88 17.00
C GLN A 164 40.11 -0.57 16.12
N LEU A 165 39.76 -1.45 15.17
CA LEU A 165 38.59 -1.27 14.31
C LEU A 165 37.29 -1.19 15.12
N GLU A 166 37.18 -1.97 16.20
CA GLU A 166 36.05 -1.89 17.13
C GLU A 166 35.97 -0.51 17.83
N GLN A 167 37.10 0.12 18.16
CA GLN A 167 37.11 1.48 18.71
C GLN A 167 36.72 2.52 17.66
N TYR A 168 37.16 2.33 16.41
CA TYR A 168 36.83 3.22 15.30
C TYR A 168 35.36 3.11 14.93
N ALA A 169 34.77 1.92 14.98
CA ALA A 169 33.34 1.69 14.76
C ALA A 169 32.51 2.49 15.77
N LYS A 170 32.86 2.43 17.07
CA LYS A 170 32.20 3.22 18.13
C LYS A 170 32.28 4.72 17.87
N LEU A 171 33.46 5.24 17.54
CA LEU A 171 33.64 6.67 17.29
C LEU A 171 32.88 7.14 16.04
N THR A 172 32.90 6.33 14.98
CA THR A 172 32.22 6.59 13.71
C THR A 172 30.71 6.61 13.94
N ALA A 173 30.17 5.56 14.54
CA ALA A 173 28.76 5.44 14.89
C ALA A 173 28.27 6.61 15.75
N HIS A 174 29.00 6.91 16.83
CA HIS A 174 28.67 8.03 17.72
C HIS A 174 28.57 9.34 16.95
N THR A 175 29.52 9.62 16.06
CA THR A 175 29.56 10.87 15.29
C THR A 175 28.41 10.96 14.28
N LEU A 176 28.18 9.88 13.52
CA LEU A 176 27.12 9.82 12.51
C LEU A 176 25.73 10.02 13.13
N ALA A 177 25.50 9.46 14.32
CA ALA A 177 24.24 9.60 15.04
C ALA A 177 23.94 11.02 15.57
N LYS A 178 24.87 11.99 15.50
CA LYS A 178 24.65 13.35 16.03
C LYS A 178 24.03 14.34 15.04
N SER A 179 23.85 13.97 13.78
CA SER A 179 23.37 14.90 12.76
C SER A 179 22.54 14.22 11.67
N PRO A 180 21.52 14.88 11.10
CA PRO A 180 20.78 14.36 9.94
C PRO A 180 21.68 14.01 8.76
N GLU A 181 22.72 14.82 8.49
CA GLU A 181 23.66 14.57 7.41
C GLU A 181 24.52 13.33 7.67
N GLY A 182 24.89 13.07 8.93
CA GLY A 182 25.58 11.86 9.33
C GLY A 182 24.72 10.60 9.18
N ILE A 183 23.44 10.67 9.56
CA ILE A 183 22.47 9.59 9.34
C ILE A 183 22.33 9.32 7.84
N SER A 184 22.11 10.37 7.04
CA SER A 184 21.99 10.23 5.59
C SER A 184 23.25 9.64 4.94
N LEU A 185 24.45 10.01 5.42
CA LEU A 185 25.71 9.46 4.91
C LEU A 185 25.80 7.95 5.13
N ILE A 186 25.47 7.46 6.32
CA ILE A 186 25.54 6.02 6.60
C ILE A 186 24.42 5.24 5.91
N THR A 187 23.23 5.82 5.76
CA THR A 187 22.15 5.25 4.95
C THR A 187 22.58 5.07 3.50
N GLN A 188 23.06 6.14 2.84
CA GLN A 188 23.55 6.07 1.46
C GLN A 188 24.71 5.08 1.29
N PHE A 189 25.58 4.99 2.29
CA PHE A 189 26.64 3.99 2.29
C PHE A 189 26.06 2.57 2.33
N MET A 190 25.08 2.30 3.20
CA MET A 190 24.44 1.00 3.31
C MET A 190 23.65 0.61 2.05
N GLU A 191 22.97 1.55 1.40
CA GLU A 191 22.27 1.33 0.12
C GLU A 191 23.22 0.85 -1.00
N ALA A 192 24.46 1.34 -1.00
CA ALA A 192 25.48 0.99 -1.98
C ALA A 192 26.40 -0.17 -1.55
N PHE A 193 26.31 -0.60 -0.28
CA PHE A 193 27.21 -1.58 0.29
C PHE A 193 26.80 -3.00 -0.10
N ASP A 194 27.74 -3.75 -0.66
CA ASP A 194 27.55 -5.17 -0.98
C ASP A 194 28.47 -6.04 -0.08
N PRO A 195 27.89 -6.76 0.90
CA PRO A 195 28.67 -7.60 1.81
C PRO A 195 29.30 -8.82 1.11
N GLU A 196 28.82 -9.25 -0.06
CA GLU A 196 29.36 -10.40 -0.78
C GLU A 196 30.70 -10.11 -1.47
N THR A 197 30.93 -8.85 -1.86
CA THR A 197 32.15 -8.43 -2.57
C THR A 197 33.15 -7.70 -1.67
N ALA A 198 32.74 -7.26 -0.48
CA ALA A 198 33.58 -6.55 0.48
C ALA A 198 34.61 -7.44 1.21
N ASP A 199 35.71 -6.84 1.69
CA ASP A 199 36.67 -7.54 2.56
C ASP A 199 35.98 -7.98 3.87
N PRO A 200 36.13 -9.25 4.32
CA PRO A 200 35.44 -9.75 5.51
C PRO A 200 35.72 -8.94 6.79
N LYS A 201 36.90 -8.34 6.94
CA LYS A 201 37.21 -7.50 8.11
C LYS A 201 36.50 -6.15 8.02
N PHE A 202 36.30 -5.63 6.80
CA PHE A 202 35.52 -4.42 6.58
C PHE A 202 34.03 -4.66 6.87
N VAL A 203 33.47 -5.80 6.45
CA VAL A 203 32.10 -6.21 6.80
C VAL A 203 31.91 -6.20 8.33
N VAL A 204 32.85 -6.82 9.08
CA VAL A 204 32.81 -6.83 10.55
C VAL A 204 32.88 -5.41 11.14
N PHE A 205 33.68 -4.51 10.55
CA PHE A 205 33.77 -3.12 10.99
C PHE A 205 32.45 -2.35 10.75
N ILE A 206 31.83 -2.51 9.59
CA ILE A 206 30.54 -1.89 9.27
C ILE A 206 29.44 -2.45 10.16
N ASP A 207 29.37 -3.76 10.35
CA ASP A 207 28.41 -4.39 11.25
C ASP A 207 28.52 -3.88 12.68
N SER A 208 29.75 -3.75 13.19
CA SER A 208 30.00 -3.13 14.48
C SER A 208 29.56 -1.66 14.49
N THR A 209 29.86 -0.91 13.44
CA THR A 209 29.45 0.51 13.31
C THR A 209 27.92 0.66 13.36
N ILE A 210 27.18 -0.14 12.59
CA ILE A 210 25.70 -0.10 12.60
C ILE A 210 25.14 -0.55 13.96
N SER A 211 25.75 -1.55 14.60
CA SER A 211 25.34 -2.00 15.95
C SER A 211 25.54 -0.92 17.01
N GLN A 212 26.67 -0.21 16.97
CA GLN A 212 26.94 0.92 17.87
C GLN A 212 26.03 2.11 17.54
N PHE A 213 25.73 2.34 16.25
CA PHE A 213 24.82 3.40 15.82
C PHE A 213 23.41 3.15 16.36
N SER A 214 22.90 1.92 16.24
CA SER A 214 21.62 1.51 16.81
C SER A 214 21.57 1.77 18.33
N ALA A 215 22.62 1.42 19.07
CA ALA A 215 22.68 1.68 20.51
C ALA A 215 22.69 3.19 20.86
N GLU A 216 23.30 4.03 20.02
CA GLU A 216 23.33 5.49 20.19
C GLU A 216 21.98 6.16 19.91
N THR A 217 21.18 5.59 19.00
CA THR A 217 19.89 6.17 18.56
C THR A 217 18.69 5.60 19.31
N GLU A 218 18.85 4.47 20.00
CA GLU A 218 17.77 3.72 20.67
C GLU A 218 16.88 4.60 21.58
N ARG A 219 17.49 5.42 22.44
CA ARG A 219 16.73 6.27 23.37
C ARG A 219 15.80 7.27 22.65
N GLN A 220 16.23 7.76 21.48
CA GLN A 220 15.44 8.70 20.70
C GLN A 220 14.31 7.98 19.96
N LEU A 221 14.58 6.78 19.45
CA LEU A 221 13.56 5.91 18.86
C LEU A 221 12.48 5.57 19.88
N ASP A 222 12.84 5.15 21.09
CA ASP A 222 11.88 4.85 22.17
C ASP A 222 10.98 6.07 22.51
N ALA A 223 11.57 7.27 22.53
CA ALA A 223 10.81 8.49 22.79
C ALA A 223 9.81 8.79 21.67
N TRP A 224 10.21 8.60 20.41
CA TRP A 224 9.32 8.79 19.26
C TRP A 224 8.25 7.69 19.16
N GLU A 225 8.56 6.45 19.50
CA GLU A 225 7.58 5.35 19.59
C GLU A 225 6.48 5.69 20.60
N ALA A 226 6.84 6.19 21.79
CA ALA A 226 5.86 6.62 22.79
C ALA A 226 5.00 7.81 22.33
N GLU A 227 5.58 8.73 21.54
CA GLU A 227 4.83 9.83 20.94
C GLU A 227 3.87 9.34 19.85
N ILE A 228 4.30 8.39 19.02
CA ILE A 228 3.46 7.73 18.00
C ILE A 228 2.31 6.97 18.68
N GLU A 229 2.57 6.21 19.74
CA GLU A 229 1.55 5.47 20.49
C GLU A 229 0.46 6.40 21.05
N LYS A 230 0.86 7.58 21.54
CA LYS A 230 -0.08 8.60 21.99
C LYS A 230 -0.93 9.11 20.82
N LEU A 231 -0.31 9.46 19.69
CA LEU A 231 -1.02 9.92 18.49
C LEU A 231 -1.99 8.86 17.95
N ILE A 232 -1.59 7.59 17.99
CA ILE A 232 -2.44 6.44 17.65
C ILE A 232 -3.67 6.39 18.55
N SER A 233 -3.49 6.59 19.86
CA SER A 233 -4.60 6.60 20.82
C SER A 233 -5.56 7.77 20.54
N ASP A 234 -5.02 8.95 20.25
CA ASP A 234 -5.80 10.14 19.89
C ASP A 234 -6.57 9.94 18.57
N ALA A 235 -5.94 9.30 17.57
CA ALA A 235 -6.57 8.95 16.29
C ALA A 235 -7.73 7.94 16.47
N LYS A 236 -7.60 6.97 17.37
CA LYS A 236 -8.71 6.05 17.70
C LYS A 236 -9.86 6.78 18.40
N ALA A 237 -9.57 7.79 19.22
CA ALA A 237 -10.59 8.59 19.89
C ALA A 237 -11.27 9.58 18.94
N ASN A 238 -10.59 10.04 17.89
CA ASN A 238 -11.12 10.95 16.88
C ASN A 238 -10.73 10.51 15.44
N PRO A 239 -11.38 9.47 14.89
CA PRO A 239 -11.01 8.85 13.61
C PRO A 239 -10.99 9.79 12.40
N SER A 240 -11.79 10.85 12.44
CA SER A 240 -11.90 11.84 11.35
C SER A 240 -10.85 12.96 11.44
N ASP A 241 -9.97 12.99 12.44
CA ASP A 241 -8.93 14.02 12.57
C ASP A 241 -7.75 13.80 11.62
N GLU A 242 -7.91 14.29 10.39
CA GLU A 242 -6.88 14.24 9.34
C GLU A 242 -5.52 14.84 9.79
N ASN A 243 -5.51 15.86 10.65
CA ASN A 243 -4.27 16.47 11.12
C ASN A 243 -3.52 15.56 12.09
N GLY A 244 -4.25 14.88 13.00
CA GLY A 244 -3.69 13.86 13.87
C GLY A 244 -3.07 12.71 13.07
N ILE A 245 -3.77 12.24 12.04
CA ILE A 245 -3.28 11.18 11.13
C ILE A 245 -2.02 11.62 10.37
N ARG A 246 -2.01 12.84 9.84
CA ARG A 246 -0.83 13.40 9.17
C ARG A 246 0.37 13.49 10.11
N GLU A 247 0.15 13.86 11.37
CA GLU A 247 1.23 13.91 12.37
C GLU A 247 1.78 12.50 12.64
N ILE A 248 0.95 11.45 12.69
CA ILE A 248 1.44 10.05 12.77
C ILE A 248 2.38 9.76 11.62
N SER A 249 1.98 10.06 10.37
CA SER A 249 2.83 9.82 9.20
C SER A 249 4.17 10.55 9.27
N VAL A 250 4.17 11.81 9.73
CA VAL A 250 5.40 12.60 9.92
C VAL A 250 6.30 11.97 10.99
N ARG A 251 5.73 11.46 12.09
CA ARG A 251 6.52 10.81 13.15
C ARG A 251 7.08 9.46 12.73
N VAL A 252 6.30 8.65 12.02
CA VAL A 252 6.77 7.39 11.42
C VAL A 252 7.92 7.67 10.46
N SER A 253 7.78 8.63 9.56
CA SER A 253 8.85 9.03 8.62
C SER A 253 10.14 9.46 9.30
N ASN A 254 10.04 10.24 10.40
CA ASN A 254 11.22 10.65 11.17
C ASN A 254 11.88 9.48 11.90
N TRP A 255 11.07 8.57 12.46
CA TRP A 255 11.52 7.36 13.13
C TRP A 255 12.27 6.47 12.14
N ASP A 256 11.65 6.22 10.98
CA ASP A 256 12.19 5.42 9.88
C ASP A 256 13.56 5.94 9.43
N ARG A 257 13.65 7.25 9.12
CA ARG A 257 14.93 7.87 8.72
C ARG A 257 16.07 7.61 9.71
N LEU A 258 15.78 7.55 11.01
CA LEU A 258 16.79 7.27 12.04
C LEU A 258 17.13 5.79 12.14
N ARG A 259 16.17 4.89 11.89
CA ARG A 259 16.36 3.44 11.93
C ARG A 259 16.90 2.86 10.62
N GLN A 260 16.78 3.57 9.51
CA GLN A 260 17.08 3.11 8.15
C GLN A 260 18.41 2.36 7.99
N PRO A 261 19.55 2.81 8.56
CA PRO A 261 20.81 2.07 8.44
C PRO A 261 20.76 0.65 9.03
N VAL A 262 19.90 0.42 10.02
CA VAL A 262 19.68 -0.89 10.65
C VAL A 262 18.79 -1.77 9.76
N GLN A 263 17.75 -1.20 9.16
CA GLN A 263 16.83 -1.89 8.25
C GLN A 263 17.58 -2.46 7.05
N LEU A 264 18.36 -1.61 6.36
CA LEU A 264 19.17 -2.00 5.21
C LEU A 264 20.17 -3.13 5.55
N ARG A 265 20.79 -3.08 6.74
CA ARG A 265 21.70 -4.15 7.19
C ARG A 265 20.98 -5.49 7.35
N ASP A 266 19.77 -5.48 7.90
CA ASP A 266 19.00 -6.70 8.16
C ASP A 266 18.35 -7.23 6.86
N GLU A 267 17.91 -6.34 5.98
CA GLU A 267 17.41 -6.66 4.63
C GLU A 267 18.49 -7.37 3.79
N GLN A 268 19.74 -6.89 3.81
CA GLN A 268 20.88 -7.55 3.15
C GLN A 268 21.11 -9.00 3.62
N ARG A 269 20.53 -9.38 4.77
CA ARG A 269 20.59 -10.74 5.33
C ARG A 269 19.28 -11.51 5.14
N GLY A 270 18.30 -10.92 4.45
CA GLY A 270 16.95 -11.45 4.29
C GLY A 270 16.15 -11.48 5.59
N LEU A 271 16.41 -10.55 6.52
CA LEU A 271 15.77 -10.47 7.83
C LEU A 271 14.96 -9.16 7.96
N ASP A 272 13.85 -9.19 8.69
CA ASP A 272 13.17 -7.96 9.11
C ASP A 272 13.90 -7.33 10.32
N ASP A 273 13.99 -5.99 10.39
CA ASP A 273 14.30 -5.32 11.67
C ASP A 273 13.11 -5.48 12.64
N PRO A 274 13.29 -6.08 13.84
CA PRO A 274 12.18 -6.35 14.75
C PRO A 274 11.44 -5.10 15.23
N LYS A 275 12.13 -3.97 15.43
CA LYS A 275 11.49 -2.73 15.90
C LYS A 275 10.67 -2.09 14.78
N SER A 276 11.21 -2.02 13.55
CA SER A 276 10.48 -1.53 12.39
C SER A 276 9.21 -2.34 12.15
N LYS A 277 9.31 -3.67 12.19
CA LYS A 277 8.15 -4.56 12.05
C LYS A 277 7.11 -4.35 13.13
N ALA A 278 7.53 -4.16 14.39
CA ALA A 278 6.63 -3.90 15.50
C ALA A 278 5.88 -2.57 15.32
N LEU A 279 6.58 -1.49 15.00
CA LEU A 279 5.97 -0.17 14.77
C LEU A 279 5.05 -0.18 13.54
N CYS A 280 5.48 -0.83 12.45
CA CYS A 280 4.68 -1.02 11.24
C CYS A 280 3.34 -1.70 11.57
N ASN A 281 3.36 -2.82 12.31
CA ASN A 281 2.15 -3.50 12.74
C ASN A 281 1.26 -2.63 13.63
N GLN A 282 1.82 -1.89 14.58
CA GLN A 282 1.05 -1.00 15.45
C GLN A 282 0.28 0.07 14.66
N VAL A 283 0.93 0.70 13.69
CA VAL A 283 0.30 1.72 12.84
C VAL A 283 -0.69 1.08 11.86
N ARG A 284 -0.36 -0.12 11.33
CA ARG A 284 -1.25 -0.89 10.47
C ARG A 284 -2.55 -1.27 11.18
N ASP A 285 -2.50 -1.64 12.46
CA ASP A 285 -3.70 -1.93 13.25
C ASP A 285 -4.64 -0.72 13.33
N VAL A 286 -4.08 0.50 13.40
CA VAL A 286 -4.88 1.73 13.35
C VAL A 286 -5.44 1.97 11.96
N CYS A 287 -4.65 1.74 10.92
CA CYS A 287 -5.11 1.83 9.54
C CYS A 287 -6.32 0.92 9.28
N LEU A 288 -6.26 -0.33 9.75
CA LEU A 288 -7.37 -1.29 9.66
C LEU A 288 -8.58 -0.86 10.48
N TYR A 289 -8.39 -0.36 11.70
CA TYR A 289 -9.47 0.18 12.53
C TYR A 289 -10.20 1.35 11.85
N LEU A 290 -9.45 2.29 11.27
CA LEU A 290 -10.02 3.43 10.55
C LEU A 290 -10.85 2.99 9.34
N ALA A 291 -10.34 2.03 8.56
CA ALA A 291 -11.03 1.53 7.38
C ALA A 291 -12.26 0.69 7.73
N ASN A 292 -12.10 -0.32 8.59
CA ASN A 292 -13.11 -1.35 8.82
C ASN A 292 -14.17 -0.91 9.82
N ASP A 293 -13.77 -0.25 10.91
CA ASP A 293 -14.68 0.09 12.01
C ASP A 293 -15.23 1.52 11.87
N CYS A 294 -14.46 2.44 11.28
CA CYS A 294 -14.84 3.86 11.17
C CYS A 294 -15.28 4.28 9.77
N SER A 295 -15.01 3.48 8.72
CA SER A 295 -15.21 3.86 7.31
C SER A 295 -14.46 5.14 6.90
N GLU A 296 -13.35 5.44 7.60
CA GLU A 296 -12.46 6.57 7.35
C GLU A 296 -11.38 6.20 6.33
N TYR A 297 -11.81 5.85 5.11
CA TYR A 297 -10.94 5.28 4.08
C TYR A 297 -9.81 6.21 3.64
N PHE A 298 -10.06 7.53 3.58
CA PHE A 298 -9.03 8.51 3.21
C PHE A 298 -7.90 8.56 4.23
N ASN A 299 -8.24 8.61 5.52
CA ASN A 299 -7.27 8.63 6.62
C ASN A 299 -6.53 7.29 6.73
N ALA A 300 -7.23 6.17 6.58
CA ALA A 300 -6.62 4.84 6.53
C ALA A 300 -5.60 4.75 5.37
N ARG A 301 -5.99 5.18 4.17
CA ARG A 301 -5.12 5.22 2.98
C ARG A 301 -3.87 6.06 3.20
N MET A 302 -3.99 7.21 3.88
CA MET A 302 -2.82 8.03 4.23
C MET A 302 -1.81 7.25 5.09
N LEU A 303 -2.28 6.49 6.08
CA LEU A 303 -1.40 5.64 6.89
C LEU A 303 -0.84 4.48 6.08
N ALA A 304 -1.66 3.76 5.31
CA ALA A 304 -1.21 2.65 4.47
C ALA A 304 -0.08 3.09 3.52
N ARG A 305 -0.25 4.23 2.85
CA ARG A 305 0.79 4.80 1.99
C ARG A 305 2.08 5.11 2.75
N CYS A 306 1.97 5.72 3.93
CA CYS A 306 3.12 6.01 4.78
C CYS A 306 3.85 4.73 5.18
N LEU A 307 3.13 3.65 5.48
CA LEU A 307 3.72 2.35 5.80
C LEU A 307 4.43 1.73 4.61
N THR A 308 3.82 1.74 3.42
CA THR A 308 4.47 1.23 2.20
C THR A 308 5.73 2.02 1.87
N GLU A 309 5.70 3.35 2.00
CA GLU A 309 6.85 4.22 1.70
C GLU A 309 8.04 4.02 2.67
N HIS A 310 7.78 3.71 3.94
CA HIS A 310 8.82 3.64 4.98
C HIS A 310 9.17 2.23 5.45
N PHE A 311 8.32 1.24 5.20
CA PHE A 311 8.54 -0.15 5.65
C PHE A 311 8.44 -1.17 4.51
N GLY A 312 8.46 -0.72 3.25
CA GLY A 312 8.47 -1.59 2.07
C GLY A 312 9.71 -2.50 1.96
N GLU A 313 10.78 -2.19 2.68
CA GLU A 313 12.01 -2.99 2.74
C GLU A 313 11.91 -4.19 3.69
N LEU A 314 10.85 -4.29 4.50
CA LEU A 314 10.66 -5.40 5.43
C LEU A 314 10.15 -6.65 4.67
N PRO A 315 10.99 -7.70 4.48
CA PRO A 315 10.68 -8.78 3.54
C PRO A 315 9.36 -9.51 3.83
N SER A 316 8.99 -9.62 5.11
CA SER A 316 7.81 -10.40 5.52
C SER A 316 6.46 -9.70 5.35
N ILE A 317 6.44 -8.37 5.13
CA ILE A 317 5.19 -7.58 5.15
C ILE A 317 5.02 -6.67 3.94
N ALA A 318 6.05 -6.48 3.10
CA ALA A 318 6.01 -5.60 1.94
C ALA A 318 4.79 -5.84 1.02
N GLU A 319 4.57 -7.09 0.59
CA GLU A 319 3.42 -7.47 -0.25
C GLU A 319 2.07 -7.19 0.43
N LEU A 320 2.01 -7.36 1.76
CA LEU A 320 0.79 -7.09 2.52
C LEU A 320 0.48 -5.58 2.55
N LEU A 321 1.49 -4.73 2.72
CA LEU A 321 1.33 -3.28 2.73
C LEU A 321 0.88 -2.76 1.35
N GLU A 322 1.43 -3.30 0.26
CA GLU A 322 1.00 -2.98 -1.11
C GLU A 322 -0.46 -3.40 -1.35
N SER A 323 -0.84 -4.59 -0.89
CA SER A 323 -2.23 -5.08 -0.99
C SER A 323 -3.20 -4.19 -0.22
N ASP A 324 -2.84 -3.80 1.01
CA ASP A 324 -3.68 -2.93 1.84
C ASP A 324 -3.85 -1.54 1.19
N LEU A 325 -2.78 -0.95 0.68
CA LEU A 325 -2.83 0.33 -0.01
C LEU A 325 -3.74 0.29 -1.24
N THR A 326 -3.60 -0.76 -2.06
CA THR A 326 -4.42 -0.95 -3.27
C THR A 326 -5.90 -1.06 -2.93
N LYS A 327 -6.25 -1.88 -1.93
CA LYS A 327 -7.65 -2.01 -1.48
C LYS A 327 -8.21 -0.68 -0.95
N LEU A 328 -7.39 0.11 -0.28
CA LEU A 328 -7.80 1.41 0.23
C LEU A 328 -7.92 2.47 -0.86
N ASP A 329 -7.10 2.41 -1.92
CA ASP A 329 -7.29 3.20 -3.14
C ASP A 329 -8.68 2.93 -3.74
N ASP A 330 -9.06 1.67 -3.89
CA ASP A 330 -10.37 1.26 -4.41
C ASP A 330 -11.51 1.78 -3.51
N LEU A 331 -11.43 1.56 -2.19
CA LEU A 331 -12.47 2.01 -1.24
C LEU A 331 -12.62 3.55 -1.21
N VAL A 332 -11.53 4.30 -1.33
CA VAL A 332 -11.59 5.76 -1.42
C VAL A 332 -12.27 6.20 -2.72
N ALA A 333 -11.98 5.51 -3.83
CA ALA A 333 -12.62 5.78 -5.11
C ALA A 333 -14.12 5.45 -5.07
N GLU A 334 -14.50 4.30 -4.50
CA GLU A 334 -15.90 3.90 -4.30
C GLU A 334 -16.68 4.90 -3.44
N GLN A 335 -16.13 5.34 -2.31
CA GLN A 335 -16.79 6.33 -1.45
C GLN A 335 -16.96 7.69 -2.15
N ARG A 336 -16.01 8.06 -3.01
CA ARG A 336 -16.13 9.28 -3.83
C ARG A 336 -17.27 9.12 -4.84
N ASP A 337 -17.33 7.99 -5.54
CA ASP A 337 -18.37 7.72 -6.52
C ASP A 337 -19.76 7.67 -5.88
N GLU A 338 -19.90 7.06 -4.70
CA GLU A 338 -21.14 7.08 -3.93
C GLU A 338 -21.63 8.50 -3.65
N LYS A 339 -20.73 9.41 -3.23
CA LYS A 339 -21.08 10.83 -2.99
C LYS A 339 -21.50 11.55 -4.27
N ILE A 340 -20.85 11.26 -5.39
CA ILE A 340 -21.18 11.83 -6.70
C ILE A 340 -22.55 11.33 -7.18
N LEU A 341 -22.84 10.05 -6.96
CA LEU A 341 -24.07 9.39 -7.42
C LEU A 341 -25.25 9.61 -6.48
N ALA A 342 -25.03 10.02 -5.23
CA ALA A 342 -26.10 10.20 -4.23
C ALA A 342 -27.26 11.12 -4.70
N PRO A 343 -27.03 12.27 -5.38
CA PRO A 343 -28.12 13.07 -5.94
C PRO A 343 -28.94 12.33 -7.01
N LEU A 344 -28.27 11.56 -7.89
CA LEU A 344 -28.93 10.76 -8.92
C LEU A 344 -29.75 9.63 -8.28
N ALA A 345 -29.16 8.90 -7.33
CA ALA A 345 -29.86 7.87 -6.56
C ALA A 345 -31.10 8.44 -5.86
N GLY A 346 -30.99 9.62 -5.22
CA GLY A 346 -32.11 10.30 -4.58
C GLY A 346 -33.22 10.70 -5.57
N SER A 347 -32.86 11.16 -6.77
CA SER A 347 -33.85 11.47 -7.82
C SER A 347 -34.56 10.21 -8.33
N ILE A 348 -33.84 9.11 -8.49
CA ILE A 348 -34.40 7.82 -8.92
C ILE A 348 -35.35 7.28 -7.84
N GLU A 349 -34.97 7.36 -6.56
CA GLU A 349 -35.82 6.90 -5.46
C GLU A 349 -37.09 7.75 -5.34
N SER A 350 -36.98 9.07 -5.51
CA SER A 350 -38.14 9.97 -5.60
C SER A 350 -39.08 9.56 -6.74
N ALA A 351 -38.54 9.26 -7.93
CA ALA A 351 -39.32 8.77 -9.06
C ALA A 351 -39.99 7.41 -8.77
N LYS A 352 -39.27 6.46 -8.17
CA LYS A 352 -39.78 5.14 -7.79
C LYS A 352 -40.89 5.19 -6.74
N SER A 353 -40.80 6.12 -5.79
CA SER A 353 -41.86 6.32 -4.79
C SER A 353 -43.20 6.76 -5.38
N ASN A 354 -43.22 7.29 -6.62
CA ASN A 354 -44.43 7.73 -7.30
C ASN A 354 -44.36 7.50 -8.82
N LEU A 355 -44.15 6.25 -9.23
CA LEU A 355 -43.91 5.88 -10.63
C LEU A 355 -45.01 6.38 -11.60
N ASN A 356 -46.30 6.34 -11.20
CA ASN A 356 -47.39 6.81 -12.06
C ASN A 356 -47.34 8.31 -12.34
N ARG A 357 -46.97 9.12 -11.32
CA ARG A 357 -46.78 10.56 -11.51
C ARG A 357 -45.54 10.83 -12.35
N PHE A 358 -44.46 10.12 -12.06
CA PHE A 358 -43.23 10.21 -12.83
C PHE A 358 -43.44 9.85 -14.32
N ALA A 359 -44.21 8.80 -14.61
CA ALA A 359 -44.60 8.41 -15.97
C ALA A 359 -45.36 9.55 -16.71
N GLN A 360 -46.26 10.24 -16.01
CA GLN A 360 -46.95 11.41 -16.57
C GLN A 360 -46.00 12.59 -16.81
N ASP A 361 -45.04 12.82 -15.92
CA ASP A 361 -44.04 13.87 -16.09
C ASP A 361 -43.12 13.58 -17.28
N VAL A 362 -42.68 12.33 -17.46
CA VAL A 362 -41.86 11.87 -18.58
C VAL A 362 -42.61 11.99 -19.92
N THR A 363 -43.84 11.49 -20.00
CA THR A 363 -44.66 11.52 -21.24
C THR A 363 -45.05 12.93 -21.68
N ARG A 364 -45.01 13.92 -20.77
CA ARG A 364 -45.16 15.35 -21.08
C ARG A 364 -43.88 16.01 -21.61
N SER A 365 -42.87 15.22 -22.00
CA SER A 365 -41.59 15.67 -22.57
C SER A 365 -40.74 16.53 -21.63
N ASN A 366 -40.79 16.25 -20.31
CA ASN A 366 -39.94 16.95 -19.33
C ASN A 366 -38.53 16.36 -19.20
N LEU A 367 -38.14 15.39 -20.05
CA LEU A 367 -36.78 14.86 -20.14
C LEU A 367 -35.86 15.79 -20.96
N ALA A 368 -35.71 17.03 -20.49
CA ALA A 368 -34.87 18.04 -21.13
C ALA A 368 -34.12 18.88 -20.09
N ASN A 369 -33.01 19.50 -20.49
CA ASN A 369 -32.28 20.44 -19.64
C ASN A 369 -33.20 21.61 -19.27
N GLY A 370 -33.43 21.79 -17.96
CA GLY A 370 -34.39 22.78 -17.44
C GLY A 370 -35.86 22.32 -17.43
N GLY A 371 -36.12 21.01 -17.60
CA GLY A 371 -37.44 20.41 -17.39
C GLY A 371 -37.93 20.58 -15.94
N TYR A 372 -39.24 20.43 -15.74
CA TYR A 372 -39.87 20.58 -14.42
C TYR A 372 -40.23 19.22 -13.81
N GLY A 373 -40.45 19.19 -12.49
CA GLY A 373 -40.87 17.98 -11.78
C GLY A 373 -39.78 16.91 -11.71
N GLN A 374 -40.19 15.68 -11.39
CA GLN A 374 -39.25 14.59 -11.09
C GLN A 374 -38.39 14.20 -12.31
N ALA A 375 -38.91 14.38 -13.54
CA ALA A 375 -38.15 14.14 -14.77
C ALA A 375 -37.01 15.16 -14.98
N GLY A 376 -37.25 16.44 -14.68
CA GLY A 376 -36.20 17.47 -14.77
C GLY A 376 -35.12 17.34 -13.70
N GLU A 377 -35.52 16.96 -12.48
CA GLU A 377 -34.59 16.63 -11.39
C GLU A 377 -33.67 15.46 -11.79
N LEU A 378 -34.24 14.41 -12.40
CA LEU A 378 -33.48 13.25 -12.90
C LEU A 378 -32.46 13.65 -13.97
N VAL A 379 -32.88 14.42 -14.97
CA VAL A 379 -31.97 14.90 -16.04
C VAL A 379 -30.81 15.71 -15.45
N THR A 380 -31.11 16.58 -14.50
CA THR A 380 -30.09 17.43 -13.85
C THR A 380 -29.10 16.58 -13.04
N ALA A 381 -29.60 15.64 -12.23
CA ALA A 381 -28.77 14.78 -11.41
C ALA A 381 -27.95 13.80 -12.25
N PHE A 382 -28.52 13.26 -13.33
CA PHE A 382 -27.83 12.40 -14.28
C PHE A 382 -26.71 13.14 -15.02
N GLY A 383 -26.99 14.35 -15.53
CA GLY A 383 -26.00 15.20 -16.17
C GLY A 383 -24.83 15.52 -15.24
N ALA A 384 -25.13 15.93 -14.00
CA ALA A 384 -24.11 16.22 -13.00
C ALA A 384 -23.23 15.00 -12.66
N ALA A 385 -23.82 13.80 -12.59
CA ALA A 385 -23.06 12.57 -12.36
C ALA A 385 -22.17 12.19 -13.56
N ASN A 386 -22.69 12.33 -14.79
CA ASN A 386 -21.98 11.94 -16.02
C ASN A 386 -20.88 12.94 -16.45
N GLU A 387 -20.85 14.14 -15.87
CA GLU A 387 -19.75 15.09 -16.01
C GLU A 387 -18.54 14.74 -15.14
N GLN A 388 -18.70 13.86 -14.14
CA GLN A 388 -17.62 13.48 -13.22
C GLN A 388 -16.87 12.23 -13.72
N SER A 389 -15.62 12.11 -13.30
CA SER A 389 -14.82 10.90 -13.51
C SER A 389 -15.18 9.87 -12.43
N LEU A 390 -16.01 8.89 -12.80
CA LEU A 390 -16.36 7.72 -11.99
C LEU A 390 -15.41 6.56 -12.31
N VAL A 391 -15.25 5.61 -11.37
CA VAL A 391 -14.52 4.35 -11.58
C VAL A 391 -15.18 3.54 -12.69
N SER A 392 -16.51 3.48 -12.69
CA SER A 392 -17.31 2.89 -13.78
C SER A 392 -18.19 3.96 -14.43
N PRO A 393 -17.79 4.53 -15.58
CA PRO A 393 -18.57 5.57 -16.26
C PRO A 393 -19.98 5.14 -16.66
N ALA A 394 -20.21 3.83 -16.83
CA ALA A 394 -21.51 3.29 -17.24
C ALA A 394 -22.54 3.24 -16.09
N ILE A 395 -22.12 3.36 -14.83
CA ILE A 395 -22.99 3.12 -13.67
C ILE A 395 -24.20 4.06 -13.60
N SER A 396 -24.04 5.34 -13.94
CA SER A 396 -25.12 6.34 -13.98
C SER A 396 -26.18 5.96 -15.02
N TRP A 397 -25.76 5.39 -16.16
CA TRP A 397 -26.64 4.92 -17.23
C TRP A 397 -27.44 3.71 -16.80
N TRP A 398 -26.77 2.72 -16.20
CA TRP A 398 -27.42 1.54 -15.65
C TRP A 398 -28.47 1.90 -14.59
N MET A 399 -28.17 2.86 -13.72
CA MET A 399 -29.12 3.34 -12.71
C MET A 399 -30.40 3.91 -13.34
N VAL A 400 -30.31 4.73 -14.40
CA VAL A 400 -31.50 5.31 -15.03
C VAL A 400 -32.24 4.30 -15.92
N ARG A 401 -31.52 3.38 -16.57
CA ARG A 401 -32.12 2.25 -17.29
C ARG A 401 -33.02 1.41 -16.38
N GLN A 402 -32.61 1.15 -15.14
CA GLN A 402 -33.44 0.43 -14.16
C GLN A 402 -34.76 1.15 -13.88
N LEU A 403 -34.80 2.48 -13.96
CA LEU A 403 -36.04 3.25 -13.82
C LEU A 403 -36.98 3.06 -15.02
N ALA A 404 -36.44 2.95 -16.24
CA ALA A 404 -37.25 2.60 -17.42
C ALA A 404 -37.86 1.20 -17.30
N ILE A 405 -37.10 0.24 -16.76
CA ILE A 405 -37.59 -1.12 -16.46
C ILE A 405 -38.72 -1.07 -15.43
N SER A 406 -38.56 -0.34 -14.32
CA SER A 406 -39.64 -0.16 -13.32
C SER A 406 -40.88 0.52 -13.89
N LEU A 407 -40.73 1.50 -14.79
CA LEU A 407 -41.87 2.12 -15.48
C LEU A 407 -42.64 1.13 -16.34
N HIS A 408 -41.93 0.23 -17.03
CA HIS A 408 -42.53 -0.79 -17.84
C HIS A 408 -43.26 -1.84 -16.99
N ASN A 409 -42.55 -2.40 -16.00
CA ASN A 409 -43.02 -3.56 -15.23
C ASN A 409 -44.00 -3.17 -14.12
N ASP A 410 -43.68 -2.13 -13.35
CA ASP A 410 -44.38 -1.83 -12.09
C ASP A 410 -45.50 -0.80 -12.28
N ALA A 411 -45.31 0.14 -13.22
CA ALA A 411 -46.30 1.18 -13.54
C ALA A 411 -47.11 0.89 -14.80
N ASN A 412 -46.87 -0.25 -15.48
CA ASN A 412 -47.49 -0.62 -16.75
C ASN A 412 -47.53 0.55 -17.76
N SER A 413 -46.42 1.30 -17.83
CA SER A 413 -46.30 2.55 -18.60
C SER A 413 -45.18 2.40 -19.65
N PRO A 414 -45.37 1.54 -20.68
CA PRO A 414 -44.35 1.27 -21.68
C PRO A 414 -43.98 2.53 -22.50
N GLU A 415 -44.89 3.48 -22.71
CA GLU A 415 -44.60 4.73 -23.40
C GLU A 415 -43.63 5.62 -22.60
N ALA A 416 -43.77 5.65 -21.28
CA ALA A 416 -42.84 6.38 -20.40
C ALA A 416 -41.48 5.69 -20.34
N ALA A 417 -41.44 4.35 -20.31
CA ALA A 417 -40.20 3.58 -20.39
C ALA A 417 -39.46 3.83 -21.71
N ALA A 418 -40.17 3.79 -22.84
CA ALA A 418 -39.60 4.09 -24.16
C ALA A 418 -39.03 5.51 -24.22
N ALA A 419 -39.72 6.50 -23.65
CA ALA A 419 -39.25 7.88 -23.62
C ALA A 419 -37.93 8.04 -22.83
N ILE A 420 -37.73 7.32 -21.71
CA ILE A 420 -36.44 7.31 -21.00
C ILE A 420 -35.36 6.63 -21.85
N ILE A 421 -35.66 5.49 -22.46
CA ILE A 421 -34.69 4.75 -23.29
C ILE A 421 -34.25 5.60 -24.49
N ASP A 422 -35.20 6.25 -25.17
CA ASP A 422 -34.91 7.16 -26.29
C ASP A 422 -34.09 8.37 -25.85
N TRP A 423 -34.39 8.93 -24.69
CA TRP A 423 -33.60 10.01 -24.10
C TRP A 423 -32.17 9.54 -23.82
N LEU A 424 -31.96 8.40 -23.17
CA LEU A 424 -30.61 7.86 -22.93
C LEU A 424 -29.87 7.62 -24.24
N LEU A 425 -30.49 6.98 -25.24
CA LEU A 425 -29.88 6.76 -26.56
C LEU A 425 -29.50 8.07 -27.27
N SER A 426 -30.26 9.16 -27.05
CA SER A 426 -29.96 10.48 -27.62
C SER A 426 -28.69 11.13 -27.04
N LEU A 427 -28.23 10.68 -25.87
CA LEU A 427 -27.07 11.21 -25.17
C LEU A 427 -25.76 10.47 -25.52
N SER A 428 -25.78 9.55 -26.50
CA SER A 428 -24.62 8.75 -26.90
C SER A 428 -24.03 7.93 -25.74
N PRO A 429 -24.76 6.91 -25.24
CA PRO A 429 -24.29 6.04 -24.16
C PRO A 429 -23.03 5.24 -24.54
N PRO A 430 -22.27 4.72 -23.57
CA PRO A 430 -21.22 3.73 -23.79
C PRO A 430 -21.72 2.53 -24.61
N ASP A 431 -20.84 1.89 -25.40
CA ASP A 431 -21.22 0.84 -26.38
C ASP A 431 -22.03 -0.31 -25.76
N ASP A 432 -21.62 -0.81 -24.59
CA ASP A 432 -22.28 -1.88 -23.84
C ASP A 432 -23.68 -1.46 -23.36
N VAL A 433 -23.80 -0.24 -22.85
CA VAL A 433 -25.08 0.35 -22.46
C VAL A 433 -25.97 0.56 -23.69
N GLN A 434 -25.40 1.04 -24.81
CA GLN A 434 -26.12 1.32 -26.04
C GLN A 434 -26.76 0.05 -26.62
N GLU A 435 -26.00 -1.04 -26.69
CA GLU A 435 -26.49 -2.34 -27.15
C GLU A 435 -27.69 -2.78 -26.32
N GLN A 436 -27.57 -2.73 -25.00
CA GLN A 436 -28.65 -3.13 -24.12
C GLN A 436 -29.88 -2.21 -24.21
N LEU A 437 -29.69 -0.89 -24.32
CA LEU A 437 -30.80 0.05 -24.50
C LEU A 437 -31.54 -0.17 -25.82
N LEU A 438 -30.86 -0.60 -26.89
CA LEU A 438 -31.50 -0.96 -28.16
C LEU A 438 -32.33 -2.24 -28.03
N ILE A 439 -31.84 -3.23 -27.28
CA ILE A 439 -32.60 -4.44 -26.93
C ILE A 439 -33.86 -4.05 -26.16
N ASP A 440 -33.71 -3.26 -25.10
CA ASP A 440 -34.84 -2.80 -24.28
C ASP A 440 -35.85 -2.00 -25.11
N LYS A 441 -35.36 -1.12 -25.99
CA LYS A 441 -36.20 -0.32 -26.90
C LYS A 441 -37.05 -1.22 -27.79
N ASN A 442 -36.48 -2.27 -28.36
CA ASN A 442 -37.21 -3.20 -29.22
C ASN A 442 -38.31 -3.92 -28.44
N THR A 443 -38.00 -4.38 -27.23
CA THR A 443 -38.95 -5.04 -26.33
C THR A 443 -40.10 -4.13 -25.94
N VAL A 444 -39.80 -2.92 -25.45
CA VAL A 444 -40.83 -1.95 -25.05
C VAL A 444 -41.67 -1.52 -26.26
N SER A 445 -41.05 -1.29 -27.42
CA SER A 445 -41.78 -0.90 -28.64
C SER A 445 -42.72 -2.01 -29.14
N SER A 446 -42.34 -3.27 -28.98
CA SER A 446 -43.21 -4.42 -29.26
C SER A 446 -44.47 -4.40 -28.40
N VAL A 447 -44.32 -4.17 -27.10
CA VAL A 447 -45.47 -4.06 -26.17
C VAL A 447 -46.36 -2.85 -26.50
N ILE A 448 -45.78 -1.70 -26.84
CA ILE A 448 -46.56 -0.51 -27.25
C ILE A 448 -47.41 -0.84 -28.49
N ARG A 449 -46.82 -1.42 -29.54
CA ARG A 449 -47.56 -1.80 -30.76
C ARG A 449 -48.70 -2.78 -30.46
N ALA A 450 -48.45 -3.77 -29.60
CA ALA A 450 -49.46 -4.73 -29.18
C ALA A 450 -50.61 -4.06 -28.40
N ASN A 451 -50.31 -3.13 -27.51
CA ASN A 451 -51.29 -2.36 -26.75
C ASN A 451 -52.14 -1.44 -27.65
N GLU A 452 -51.51 -0.69 -28.54
CA GLU A 452 -52.22 0.17 -29.51
C GLU A 452 -53.18 -0.64 -30.38
N PHE A 453 -52.72 -1.79 -30.86
CA PHE A 453 -53.52 -2.73 -31.62
C PHE A 453 -54.71 -3.26 -30.80
N ALA A 454 -54.46 -3.72 -29.56
CA ALA A 454 -55.49 -4.21 -28.66
C ALA A 454 -56.54 -3.13 -28.35
N ASP A 455 -56.12 -1.87 -28.16
CA ASP A 455 -57.01 -0.76 -27.90
C ASP A 455 -57.85 -0.39 -29.14
N ALA A 456 -57.27 -0.35 -30.35
CA ALA A 456 -58.02 -0.17 -31.59
C ALA A 456 -59.09 -1.26 -31.79
N MET A 457 -58.76 -2.50 -31.42
CA MET A 457 -59.69 -3.63 -31.41
C MET A 457 -60.81 -3.48 -30.36
N LYS A 458 -60.50 -3.00 -29.15
CA LYS A 458 -61.50 -2.72 -28.10
C LYS A 458 -62.44 -1.59 -28.50
N THR A 459 -61.94 -0.52 -29.12
CA THR A 459 -62.75 0.63 -29.54
C THR A 459 -63.53 0.37 -30.84
N GLY A 460 -63.31 -0.78 -31.50
CA GLY A 460 -63.99 -1.17 -32.72
C GLY A 460 -63.53 -0.40 -33.97
N ASP A 461 -62.36 0.24 -33.91
CA ASP A 461 -61.77 0.95 -35.04
C ASP A 461 -61.00 -0.04 -35.92
N LEU A 462 -61.76 -0.84 -36.69
CA LEU A 462 -61.22 -1.92 -37.50
C LEU A 462 -60.25 -1.45 -38.60
N LYS A 463 -60.39 -0.20 -39.07
CA LYS A 463 -59.45 0.36 -40.05
C LYS A 463 -58.10 0.62 -39.40
N ARG A 464 -58.10 1.29 -38.25
CA ARG A 464 -56.88 1.53 -37.47
C ARG A 464 -56.25 0.22 -36.99
N ALA A 465 -57.07 -0.76 -36.58
CA ALA A 465 -56.58 -2.08 -36.18
C ALA A 465 -55.90 -2.83 -37.33
N ASP A 466 -56.42 -2.74 -38.57
CA ASP A 466 -55.78 -3.32 -39.76
C ASP A 466 -54.46 -2.63 -40.11
N GLU A 467 -54.42 -1.30 -40.04
CA GLU A 467 -53.20 -0.51 -40.24
C GLU A 467 -52.12 -0.87 -39.19
N LEU A 468 -52.51 -1.01 -37.92
CA LEU A 468 -51.59 -1.42 -36.85
C LEU A 468 -51.17 -2.89 -37.00
N ALA A 469 -52.08 -3.80 -37.38
CA ALA A 469 -51.78 -5.21 -37.57
C ALA A 469 -50.79 -5.49 -38.69
N GLN A 470 -50.77 -4.65 -39.74
CA GLN A 470 -49.78 -4.72 -40.81
C GLN A 470 -48.36 -4.36 -40.36
N ASN A 471 -48.24 -3.60 -39.26
CA ASN A 471 -46.97 -3.21 -38.66
C ASN A 471 -46.58 -4.07 -37.44
N LEU A 472 -47.39 -5.05 -37.06
CA LEU A 472 -47.05 -6.02 -36.00
C LEU A 472 -46.04 -7.03 -36.51
N THR A 473 -45.10 -7.39 -35.64
CA THR A 473 -44.15 -8.47 -35.85
C THR A 473 -44.60 -9.75 -35.13
N ALA A 474 -44.00 -10.89 -35.46
CA ALA A 474 -44.27 -12.15 -34.76
C ALA A 474 -43.94 -12.05 -33.26
N GLN A 475 -42.94 -11.24 -32.90
CA GLN A 475 -42.56 -10.99 -31.51
C GLN A 475 -43.62 -10.17 -30.75
N ASP A 476 -44.37 -9.31 -31.45
CA ASP A 476 -45.39 -8.44 -30.83
C ASP A 476 -46.64 -9.20 -30.35
N VAL A 477 -46.88 -10.41 -30.89
CA VAL A 477 -48.13 -11.17 -30.68
C VAL A 477 -47.90 -12.62 -30.27
N GLY A 478 -46.67 -12.99 -29.90
CA GLY A 478 -46.36 -14.33 -29.36
C GLY A 478 -46.14 -15.43 -30.41
N GLY A 479 -45.80 -15.07 -31.65
CA GLY A 479 -45.39 -16.01 -32.70
C GLY A 479 -45.98 -15.72 -34.09
N HIS A 480 -45.40 -16.34 -35.11
CA HIS A 480 -45.83 -16.17 -36.51
C HIS A 480 -47.28 -16.64 -36.75
N ASP A 481 -47.71 -17.70 -36.07
CA ASP A 481 -49.07 -18.24 -36.22
C ASP A 481 -50.13 -17.30 -35.64
N ALA A 482 -49.84 -16.69 -34.48
CA ALA A 482 -50.70 -15.69 -33.86
C ALA A 482 -50.81 -14.44 -34.74
N LEU A 483 -49.70 -13.97 -35.33
CA LEU A 483 -49.69 -12.84 -36.26
C LEU A 483 -50.52 -13.11 -37.50
N ALA A 484 -50.33 -14.27 -38.14
CA ALA A 484 -51.08 -14.66 -39.33
C ALA A 484 -52.59 -14.78 -39.04
N MET A 485 -52.94 -15.32 -37.86
CA MET A 485 -54.32 -15.41 -37.41
C MET A 485 -54.95 -14.04 -37.15
N ILE A 486 -54.21 -13.12 -36.54
CA ILE A 486 -54.65 -11.74 -36.28
C ILE A 486 -54.91 -11.00 -37.59
N GLN A 487 -53.94 -11.00 -38.52
CA GLN A 487 -54.05 -10.32 -39.82
C GLN A 487 -55.17 -10.91 -40.68
N GLY A 488 -55.27 -12.24 -40.75
CA GLY A 488 -56.32 -12.92 -41.53
C GLY A 488 -57.73 -12.66 -41.01
N ASN A 489 -57.92 -12.69 -39.68
CA ASN A 489 -59.22 -12.45 -39.07
C ASN A 489 -59.70 -11.00 -39.22
N ILE A 490 -58.79 -10.02 -39.22
CA ILE A 490 -59.14 -8.60 -39.43
C ILE A 490 -59.52 -8.35 -40.88
N GLN A 491 -58.75 -8.84 -41.84
CA GLN A 491 -59.06 -8.70 -43.26
C GLN A 491 -60.39 -9.37 -43.63
N GLN A 492 -60.64 -10.56 -43.07
CA GLN A 492 -61.94 -11.22 -43.22
C GLN A 492 -63.08 -10.33 -42.70
N ARG A 493 -62.93 -9.74 -41.51
CA ARG A 493 -63.93 -8.87 -40.89
C ARG A 493 -64.14 -7.54 -41.61
N ILE A 494 -63.11 -6.98 -42.25
CA ILE A 494 -63.23 -5.77 -43.09
C ILE A 494 -64.00 -6.07 -44.39
N SER A 495 -63.86 -7.29 -44.92
CA SER A 495 -64.55 -7.72 -46.15
C SER A 495 -66.03 -8.12 -45.96
N GLU A 496 -66.44 -8.48 -44.73
CA GLU A 496 -67.81 -8.88 -44.41
C GLU A 496 -68.75 -7.66 -44.23
N LYS A 497 -69.45 -7.29 -45.30
CA LYS A 497 -70.33 -6.10 -45.38
C LYS A 497 -71.62 -6.12 -44.53
N ASN A 498 -71.81 -7.09 -43.63
CA ASN A 498 -73.12 -7.35 -42.99
C ASN A 498 -73.17 -6.94 -41.50
N ARG A 499 -73.95 -5.89 -41.22
CA ARG A 499 -73.91 -5.05 -40.00
C ARG A 499 -74.54 -5.67 -38.74
N SER A 500 -75.07 -6.89 -38.77
CA SER A 500 -76.00 -7.42 -37.73
C SER A 500 -75.40 -8.42 -36.74
N ARG A 501 -74.12 -8.80 -36.86
CA ARG A 501 -73.42 -9.68 -35.90
C ARG A 501 -72.26 -8.96 -35.18
N TRP A 502 -72.36 -7.63 -35.06
CA TRP A 502 -71.28 -6.76 -34.58
C TRP A 502 -70.97 -6.89 -33.07
N THR A 503 -71.83 -7.49 -32.25
CA THR A 503 -71.64 -7.52 -30.78
C THR A 503 -70.97 -8.79 -30.24
N TRP A 504 -71.12 -9.95 -30.89
CA TRP A 504 -70.59 -11.23 -30.36
C TRP A 504 -69.16 -11.56 -30.84
N GLY A 505 -68.73 -11.02 -31.98
CA GLY A 505 -67.38 -11.25 -32.52
C GLY A 505 -66.27 -10.42 -31.85
N ILE A 506 -66.63 -9.30 -31.20
CA ILE A 506 -65.70 -8.47 -30.40
C ILE A 506 -65.22 -9.27 -29.18
N ILE A 507 -66.11 -10.04 -28.54
CA ILE A 507 -65.82 -10.82 -27.33
C ILE A 507 -64.86 -11.99 -27.60
N VAL A 508 -64.91 -12.62 -28.79
CA VAL A 508 -64.02 -13.75 -29.12
C VAL A 508 -62.63 -13.30 -29.56
N ALA A 509 -62.50 -12.20 -30.30
CA ALA A 509 -61.19 -11.66 -30.67
C ALA A 509 -60.51 -10.98 -29.46
N VAL A 510 -61.26 -10.20 -28.68
CA VAL A 510 -60.79 -9.68 -27.38
C VAL A 510 -60.53 -10.84 -26.44
N GLY A 511 -61.32 -11.92 -26.44
CA GLY A 511 -61.15 -13.10 -25.60
C GLY A 511 -59.98 -14.00 -25.98
N ILE A 512 -59.56 -14.07 -27.25
CA ILE A 512 -58.32 -14.72 -27.68
C ILE A 512 -57.12 -13.85 -27.30
N ILE A 513 -57.21 -12.53 -27.49
CA ILE A 513 -56.18 -11.58 -27.02
C ILE A 513 -56.08 -11.61 -25.48
N TRP A 514 -57.21 -11.66 -24.76
CA TRP A 514 -57.29 -11.79 -23.30
C TRP A 514 -56.89 -13.18 -22.81
N ALA A 515 -57.13 -14.26 -23.56
CA ALA A 515 -56.67 -15.60 -23.19
C ALA A 515 -55.18 -15.77 -23.45
N ILE A 516 -54.64 -15.14 -24.49
CA ILE A 516 -53.19 -15.05 -24.74
C ILE A 516 -52.53 -14.14 -23.68
N TRP A 517 -53.15 -13.00 -23.32
CA TRP A 517 -52.68 -12.14 -22.23
C TRP A 517 -52.87 -12.72 -20.82
N ALA A 518 -53.95 -13.46 -20.56
CA ALA A 518 -54.23 -14.07 -19.26
C ALA A 518 -53.49 -15.40 -19.06
N ASN A 519 -53.20 -16.14 -20.14
CA ASN A 519 -52.26 -17.27 -20.10
C ASN A 519 -50.81 -16.76 -20.01
N ASN A 520 -50.51 -15.57 -20.55
CA ASN A 520 -49.30 -14.80 -20.25
C ASN A 520 -49.37 -14.04 -18.90
N ASN A 521 -50.41 -14.22 -18.07
CA ASN A 521 -50.37 -13.78 -16.67
C ASN A 521 -49.93 -14.91 -15.73
N ASP A 522 -50.12 -16.18 -16.12
CA ASP A 522 -49.44 -17.32 -15.48
C ASP A 522 -48.06 -17.58 -16.10
N SER A 523 -47.88 -17.19 -17.37
CA SER A 523 -46.60 -17.10 -18.07
C SER A 523 -46.28 -15.64 -18.40
N SER A 524 -46.34 -14.75 -17.40
CA SER A 524 -45.77 -13.42 -17.60
C SER A 524 -44.27 -13.65 -17.72
N ASP A 525 -43.71 -13.38 -18.90
CA ASP A 525 -42.29 -13.07 -19.03
C ASP A 525 -42.03 -11.88 -18.10
N ARG A 526 -41.84 -12.19 -16.80
CA ARG A 526 -41.19 -11.31 -15.86
C ARG A 526 -39.87 -11.04 -16.53
N TYR A 527 -39.71 -9.80 -16.98
CA TYR A 527 -38.42 -9.30 -17.38
C TYR A 527 -37.42 -9.63 -16.26
N SER A 528 -36.60 -10.65 -16.48
CA SER A 528 -35.50 -11.02 -15.62
C SER A 528 -34.27 -10.38 -16.24
N PRO A 529 -33.48 -9.60 -15.48
CA PRO A 529 -32.12 -9.30 -15.90
C PRO A 529 -31.41 -10.64 -16.07
N ASP A 530 -30.87 -10.93 -17.26
CA ASP A 530 -29.90 -12.01 -17.37
C ASP A 530 -28.72 -11.68 -16.45
N ASP A 531 -28.40 -12.61 -15.56
CA ASP A 531 -27.24 -12.57 -14.68
C ASP A 531 -25.96 -12.48 -15.53
N TYR A 532 -25.19 -11.40 -15.33
CA TYR A 532 -23.76 -11.43 -15.61
C TYR A 532 -23.05 -12.00 -14.37
N ALA A 533 -23.15 -13.31 -14.18
CA ALA A 533 -22.21 -14.09 -13.40
C ALA A 533 -22.00 -15.45 -14.08
N ASP A 534 -20.74 -15.73 -14.40
CA ASP A 534 -20.15 -16.99 -14.83
C ASP A 534 -20.39 -17.52 -16.26
N SER A 535 -19.35 -17.32 -17.08
CA SER A 535 -18.94 -18.28 -18.09
C SER A 535 -17.61 -18.94 -17.69
N VAL A 536 -17.66 -20.04 -16.93
CA VAL A 536 -16.65 -21.11 -17.05
C VAL A 536 -17.37 -22.46 -16.97
N THR A 537 -17.29 -23.19 -18.06
CA THR A 537 -17.79 -24.55 -18.25
C THR A 537 -17.22 -25.53 -17.24
N ASN A 538 -18.03 -26.48 -16.74
CA ASN A 538 -17.77 -27.91 -16.94
C ASN A 538 -18.98 -28.79 -16.56
N ALA A 539 -19.21 -29.78 -17.42
CA ALA A 539 -20.12 -30.90 -17.20
C ALA A 539 -19.61 -31.83 -16.09
N THR A 540 -20.51 -32.45 -15.34
CA THR A 540 -20.68 -33.93 -15.22
C THR A 540 -21.69 -34.29 -14.12
N GLU A 541 -22.56 -35.25 -14.48
CA GLU A 541 -23.43 -36.16 -13.73
C GLU A 541 -23.47 -36.13 -12.19
N SER A 542 -24.71 -36.15 -11.66
CA SER A 542 -25.06 -36.54 -10.29
C SER A 542 -24.69 -38.00 -9.99
N PRO A 543 -24.41 -38.32 -8.72
CA PRO A 543 -25.36 -39.19 -8.03
C PRO A 543 -25.67 -38.81 -6.56
N ASP A 544 -26.83 -39.34 -6.19
CA ASP A 544 -27.66 -39.36 -4.97
C ASP A 544 -27.01 -39.71 -3.60
N TYR A 545 -27.83 -39.56 -2.53
CA TYR A 545 -27.71 -39.96 -1.08
C TYR A 545 -27.05 -38.95 -0.09
N ASP A 546 -27.45 -38.74 1.17
CA ASP A 546 -28.55 -39.15 2.07
C ASP A 546 -28.49 -38.25 3.35
N VAL A 547 -29.55 -38.28 4.16
CA VAL A 547 -29.91 -37.49 5.34
C VAL A 547 -29.01 -37.70 6.57
N GLY A 548 -28.79 -36.62 7.36
CA GLY A 548 -28.32 -36.70 8.76
C GLY A 548 -28.20 -35.36 9.49
N ASP A 549 -29.11 -35.12 10.43
CA ASP A 549 -29.26 -33.95 11.35
C ASP A 549 -28.49 -34.18 12.69
N PRO A 550 -28.58 -33.32 13.73
CA PRO A 550 -27.78 -32.12 14.08
C PRO A 550 -27.00 -32.26 15.41
N THR A 551 -26.21 -31.24 15.81
CA THR A 551 -26.18 -30.68 17.20
C THR A 551 -25.13 -29.55 17.38
N VAL A 552 -25.57 -28.30 17.69
CA VAL A 552 -25.39 -27.47 18.93
C VAL A 552 -23.91 -27.12 19.26
N GLU A 553 -23.43 -25.88 19.46
CA GLU A 553 -23.83 -24.81 20.40
C GLU A 553 -23.34 -23.41 19.97
N ALA A 554 -24.06 -22.40 20.45
CA ALA A 554 -23.97 -20.98 20.15
C ALA A 554 -23.11 -20.21 21.17
N GLU A 555 -22.40 -19.18 20.71
CA GLU A 555 -21.98 -18.03 21.54
C GLU A 555 -22.15 -16.70 20.80
N ASP A 556 -22.91 -15.84 21.47
CA ASP A 556 -23.03 -14.39 21.51
C ASP A 556 -23.13 -13.51 20.25
N SER A 557 -24.21 -12.75 20.24
CA SER A 557 -24.84 -12.08 19.12
C SER A 557 -24.82 -10.56 19.29
N ASP A 558 -24.08 -9.88 18.42
CA ASP A 558 -24.57 -8.64 17.78
C ASP A 558 -24.09 -8.53 16.31
N GLN A 559 -23.81 -9.69 15.70
CA GLN A 559 -23.53 -9.86 14.27
C GLN A 559 -24.63 -10.71 13.61
N THR A 560 -25.89 -10.46 13.94
CA THR A 560 -26.99 -11.13 13.23
C THR A 560 -27.02 -10.57 11.81
N GLU A 561 -26.39 -11.27 10.87
CA GLU A 561 -26.66 -11.17 9.44
C GLU A 561 -27.81 -12.12 9.11
N GLU A 562 -28.86 -11.61 8.45
CA GLU A 562 -30.02 -12.42 8.09
C GLU A 562 -30.11 -12.54 6.56
N PRO A 563 -30.30 -13.76 6.03
CA PRO A 563 -30.57 -13.94 4.62
C PRO A 563 -31.89 -13.26 4.25
N PRO A 564 -31.98 -12.60 3.08
CA PRO A 564 -33.23 -12.03 2.62
C PRO A 564 -34.26 -13.16 2.40
N PRO A 565 -35.52 -12.96 2.80
CA PRO A 565 -36.56 -13.95 2.59
C PRO A 565 -36.76 -14.20 1.10
N LEU A 566 -36.70 -15.47 0.71
CA LEU A 566 -36.98 -15.92 -0.65
C LEU A 566 -38.37 -15.40 -1.05
N TYR A 567 -38.43 -14.67 -2.16
CA TYR A 567 -39.64 -14.05 -2.74
C TYR A 567 -40.16 -12.75 -2.10
N SER A 568 -39.30 -11.95 -1.45
CA SER A 568 -39.64 -10.59 -1.02
C SER A 568 -39.38 -9.55 -2.12
N ALA A 569 -40.43 -8.81 -2.53
CA ALA A 569 -40.33 -7.64 -3.42
C ALA A 569 -40.14 -6.30 -2.67
N GLY A 570 -39.78 -6.34 -1.38
CA GLY A 570 -39.52 -5.14 -0.56
C GLY A 570 -38.03 -4.79 -0.44
N ALA A 571 -37.74 -3.54 -0.06
CA ALA A 571 -36.37 -3.07 0.18
C ALA A 571 -35.70 -3.85 1.32
N LEU A 572 -34.44 -4.26 1.09
CA LEU A 572 -33.65 -5.04 2.04
C LEU A 572 -33.27 -4.19 3.27
N SER A 573 -33.35 -4.78 4.46
CA SER A 573 -32.82 -4.15 5.68
C SER A 573 -31.29 -4.03 5.61
N ARG A 574 -30.71 -3.12 6.41
CA ARG A 574 -29.25 -2.92 6.47
C ARG A 574 -28.48 -4.20 6.78
N VAL A 575 -29.09 -5.09 7.55
CA VAL A 575 -28.57 -6.40 7.92
C VAL A 575 -28.60 -7.39 6.75
N GLN A 576 -29.67 -7.38 5.95
CA GLN A 576 -29.81 -8.20 4.74
C GLN A 576 -28.94 -7.68 3.58
N LEU A 577 -28.74 -6.36 3.48
CA LEU A 577 -27.79 -5.76 2.54
C LEU A 577 -26.35 -6.16 2.88
N ARG A 578 -26.01 -6.22 4.17
CA ARG A 578 -24.71 -6.72 4.63
C ARG A 578 -24.54 -8.19 4.27
N TRP A 579 -25.59 -9.01 4.47
CA TRP A 579 -25.61 -10.40 4.01
C TRP A 579 -25.35 -10.48 2.50
N CYS A 580 -26.11 -9.79 1.65
CA CYS A 580 -25.89 -9.84 0.19
C CYS A 580 -24.50 -9.32 -0.23
N LYS A 581 -23.95 -8.32 0.46
CA LYS A 581 -22.64 -7.71 0.15
C LYS A 581 -21.46 -8.65 0.39
N PHE A 582 -21.53 -9.52 1.40
CA PHE A 582 -20.47 -10.47 1.74
C PHE A 582 -20.71 -11.89 1.20
N GLU A 583 -21.73 -12.07 0.36
CA GLU A 583 -22.05 -13.37 -0.22
C GLU A 583 -20.93 -13.92 -1.10
N SER A 584 -20.26 -13.06 -1.87
CA SER A 584 -19.09 -13.45 -2.68
C SER A 584 -17.94 -13.96 -1.83
N ALA A 585 -17.59 -13.26 -0.75
CA ALA A 585 -16.55 -13.68 0.18
C ALA A 585 -16.89 -15.01 0.88
N ARG A 586 -18.17 -15.27 1.18
CA ARG A 586 -18.63 -16.57 1.70
C ARG A 586 -18.55 -17.67 0.66
N LEU A 587 -18.93 -17.40 -0.58
CA LEU A 587 -18.81 -18.35 -1.68
C LEU A 587 -17.34 -18.67 -1.99
N ASP A 588 -16.44 -17.69 -1.89
CA ASP A 588 -14.99 -17.88 -2.03
C ASP A 588 -14.41 -18.70 -0.87
N GLU A 589 -14.87 -18.47 0.36
CA GLU A 589 -14.46 -19.26 1.52
C GLU A 589 -14.97 -20.72 1.41
N ILE A 590 -16.21 -20.93 0.96
CA ILE A 590 -16.78 -22.26 0.71
C ILE A 590 -16.05 -22.95 -0.44
N SER A 591 -15.76 -22.22 -1.53
CA SER A 591 -14.99 -22.71 -2.69
C SER A 591 -13.57 -23.11 -2.30
N SER A 592 -12.89 -22.31 -1.47
CA SER A 592 -11.54 -22.64 -0.96
C SER A 592 -11.54 -23.84 -0.01
N ARG A 593 -12.58 -24.01 0.83
CA ARG A 593 -12.76 -25.20 1.68
C ARG A 593 -13.06 -26.46 0.86
N ILE A 594 -13.85 -26.36 -0.21
CA ILE A 594 -14.10 -27.47 -1.15
C ILE A 594 -12.80 -27.87 -1.88
N THR A 595 -12.01 -26.89 -2.31
CA THR A 595 -10.72 -27.11 -3.01
C THR A 595 -9.67 -27.77 -2.12
N ASN A 596 -9.63 -27.42 -0.82
CA ASN A 596 -8.75 -28.06 0.17
C ASN A 596 -9.20 -29.48 0.56
N THR A 597 -10.49 -29.82 0.41
CA THR A 597 -11.00 -31.16 0.72
C THR A 597 -10.73 -32.15 -0.44
N VAL A 598 -10.70 -31.67 -1.69
CA VAL A 598 -10.36 -32.48 -2.88
C VAL A 598 -8.87 -32.81 -2.98
N SER A 599 -8.00 -32.04 -2.33
CA SER A 599 -6.54 -32.26 -2.30
C SER A 599 -6.07 -33.24 -1.21
N VAL A 600 -6.94 -33.64 -0.27
CA VAL A 600 -6.64 -34.63 0.79
C VAL A 600 -7.12 -36.05 0.43
N VAL A 601 -7.83 -36.24 -0.68
CA VAL A 601 -8.35 -37.55 -1.15
C VAL A 601 -7.75 -37.98 -2.51
N ARG A 602 -6.54 -37.51 -2.85
CA ARG A 602 -5.75 -38.05 -3.98
C ARG A 602 -4.42 -38.62 -3.53
#